data_AF-A0A3R7EJ77-F1
#
_entry.id   AF-A0A3R7EJ77-F1
#
_cell.length_a   1.000
_cell.length_b   1.000
_cell.length_c   1.000
_cell.angle_alpha   90.00
_cell.angle_beta   90.00
_cell.angle_gamma   90.00
#
_symmetry.space_group_name_H-M   'P 1'
#
loop_
_entity.id
_entity.type
_entity.pdbx_description
1 polymer ?
#
loop_
_entity_poly.entity_id
_entity_poly.type
_entity_poly.pdbx_seq_one_letter_code
_entity_poly.pdbx_strand_id
1 'polypeptide(L)'
;RLWCIVLQLMKAVNMPELRAAHFELEDQVVRLQNKRAQSVVVYQAMTALRDGPTYGTLTTEQQVTIGRATASGVNLVDHDKDRFNAIHVRLQALNAVAAGHVLATAESGPWKLSLESPVYDPLLKYCASRPIREQLYRANNDKAKANEPVVVEILQLRLQLAQMLGFRSFFELSLVNNSAPSVDSVFDTLDELRNKAFPRSQAELRQLEVLAAAHNHPLPLEPWDVPYWTERLRQEQFDIDDEAISQYFSLPKAADGLEETWHPDVRFFQIRAMDQPETPVVAQFYLDPYARPGQKRQGSFVEVVVSRSKVLRTAKAPVRLPVFSIVLNQTPPVGDMPSLMTFTDLDLLFGCVGFGLRIALTSAEYTAASGIDGIEADSLGCLCAFSSDFAITEVYTTGKRYRDTILALSGVVHPTKAFELFRGRKQRTAALLEESGLQ
;
A
#
# COMPACT_ATOMS: atom_id res chain seq x y z
N ARG A 1 2.37 2.56 18.96
CA ARG A 1 0.91 2.85 19.11
C ARG A 1 0.64 4.33 18.95
N LEU A 2 1.05 5.21 19.87
CA LEU A 2 0.71 6.64 19.78
C LEU A 2 1.24 7.30 18.50
N TRP A 3 2.49 7.02 18.12
CA TRP A 3 3.04 7.53 16.86
C TRP A 3 2.28 7.05 15.61
N CYS A 4 1.75 5.81 15.62
CA CYS A 4 0.93 5.30 14.53
C CYS A 4 -0.37 6.11 14.36
N ILE A 5 -0.96 6.56 15.47
CA ILE A 5 -2.15 7.44 15.44
C ILE A 5 -1.78 8.81 14.86
N VAL A 6 -0.65 9.39 15.27
CA VAL A 6 -0.17 10.67 14.71
C VAL A 6 0.07 10.55 13.20
N LEU A 7 0.74 9.48 12.75
CA LEU A 7 0.98 9.22 11.34
C LEU A 7 -0.33 8.99 10.55
N GLN A 8 -1.32 8.32 11.14
CA GLN A 8 -2.64 8.16 10.54
C GLN A 8 -3.32 9.51 10.37
N LEU A 9 -3.36 10.34 11.42
CA LEU A 9 -3.97 11.66 11.37
C LEU A 9 -3.25 12.57 10.36
N MET A 10 -1.92 12.49 10.25
CA MET A 10 -1.14 13.22 9.24
C MET A 10 -1.51 12.84 7.81
N LYS A 11 -1.98 11.60 7.59
CA LYS A 11 -2.46 11.11 6.29
C LYS A 11 -3.95 11.40 6.07
N ALA A 12 -4.78 11.36 7.11
CA ALA A 12 -6.23 11.41 7.00
C ALA A 12 -6.82 12.82 7.17
N VAL A 13 -6.23 13.63 8.04
CA VAL A 13 -6.66 14.98 8.45
C VAL A 13 -5.45 15.89 8.70
N ASN A 14 -4.62 16.07 7.68
CA ASN A 14 -3.42 16.88 7.74
C ASN A 14 -3.74 18.35 8.06
N MET A 15 -3.16 18.87 9.14
CA MET A 15 -3.38 20.23 9.62
C MET A 15 -2.05 20.87 10.03
N PRO A 16 -1.89 22.21 9.92
CA PRO A 16 -0.66 22.90 10.31
C PRO A 16 -0.15 22.55 11.71
N GLU A 17 -1.06 22.45 12.69
CA GLU A 17 -0.76 22.14 14.08
C GLU A 17 -0.24 20.71 14.23
N LEU A 18 -0.84 19.77 13.50
CA LEU A 18 -0.40 18.37 13.49
C LEU A 18 0.96 18.22 12.79
N ARG A 19 1.21 18.98 11.71
CA ARG A 19 2.51 19.03 11.05
C ARG A 19 3.59 19.57 11.99
N ALA A 20 3.29 20.62 12.74
CA ALA A 20 4.20 21.20 13.71
C ALA A 20 4.53 20.19 14.84
N ALA A 21 3.51 19.53 15.40
CA ALA A 21 3.70 18.51 16.44
C ALA A 21 4.47 17.28 15.93
N HIS A 22 4.18 16.83 14.70
CA HIS A 22 4.96 15.78 14.05
C HIS A 22 6.42 16.18 13.91
N PHE A 23 6.68 17.36 13.34
CA PHE A 23 8.02 17.89 13.12
C PHE A 23 8.82 18.03 14.43
N GLU A 24 8.19 18.49 15.51
CA GLU A 24 8.83 18.67 16.82
C GLU A 24 9.27 17.33 17.45
N LEU A 25 8.44 16.29 17.32
CA LEU A 25 8.62 15.01 18.02
C LEU A 25 9.33 13.94 17.19
N GLU A 26 9.36 14.08 15.87
CA GLU A 26 9.87 13.04 14.96
C GLU A 26 11.31 12.64 15.26
N ASP A 27 12.23 13.59 15.47
CA ASP A 27 13.63 13.29 15.81
C ASP A 27 13.75 12.44 17.08
N GLN A 28 12.99 12.80 18.13
CA GLN A 28 13.00 12.05 19.40
C GLN A 28 12.46 10.63 19.21
N VAL A 29 11.38 10.48 18.43
CA VAL A 29 10.77 9.19 18.13
C VAL A 29 11.74 8.30 17.36
N VAL A 30 12.43 8.85 16.37
CA VAL A 30 13.38 8.11 15.52
C VAL A 30 14.61 7.68 16.30
N ARG A 31 15.19 8.59 17.10
CA ARG A 31 16.31 8.26 18.00
C ARG A 31 15.92 7.13 18.97
N LEU A 32 14.72 7.17 19.53
CA LEU A 32 14.24 6.14 20.44
C LEU A 32 14.06 4.79 19.71
N GLN A 33 13.49 4.80 18.50
CA GLN A 33 13.34 3.60 17.67
C GLN A 33 14.71 2.98 17.33
N ASN A 34 15.69 3.80 16.93
CA ASN A 34 17.04 3.36 16.61
C ASN A 34 17.75 2.82 17.85
N LYS A 35 17.70 3.53 18.98
CA LYS A 35 18.27 3.06 20.25
C LYS A 35 17.73 1.70 20.66
N ARG A 36 16.44 1.44 20.41
CA ARG A 36 15.83 0.13 20.66
C ARG A 36 16.35 -0.92 19.68
N ALA A 37 16.36 -0.63 18.39
CA ALA A 37 16.80 -1.56 17.34
C ALA A 37 18.29 -1.92 17.45
N GLN A 38 19.12 -0.99 17.92
CA GLN A 38 20.57 -1.13 18.06
C GLN A 38 21.01 -1.58 19.46
N SER A 39 20.07 -2.01 20.31
CA SER A 39 20.40 -2.41 21.68
C SER A 39 21.25 -3.69 21.68
N VAL A 40 22.53 -3.55 22.05
CA VAL A 40 23.48 -4.67 22.15
C VAL A 40 22.97 -5.74 23.11
N VAL A 41 22.37 -5.34 24.23
CA VAL A 41 21.82 -6.27 25.24
C VAL A 41 20.68 -7.10 24.64
N VAL A 42 19.76 -6.46 23.91
CA VAL A 42 18.64 -7.16 23.26
C VAL A 42 19.17 -8.09 22.17
N TYR A 43 20.12 -7.62 21.37
CA TYR A 43 20.73 -8.43 20.31
C TYR A 43 21.47 -9.66 20.86
N GLN A 44 22.28 -9.51 21.91
CA GLN A 44 22.97 -10.62 22.55
C GLN A 44 21.98 -11.64 23.11
N ALA A 45 20.90 -11.18 23.75
CA ALA A 45 19.85 -12.07 24.23
C ALA A 45 19.14 -12.82 23.09
N MET A 46 18.80 -12.13 21.99
CA MET A 46 18.19 -12.77 20.81
C MET A 46 19.14 -13.76 20.13
N THR A 47 20.43 -13.43 20.05
CA THR A 47 21.47 -14.30 19.51
C THR A 47 21.66 -15.54 20.37
N ALA A 48 21.72 -15.38 21.70
CA ALA A 48 21.79 -16.50 22.62
C ALA A 48 20.55 -17.41 22.56
N LEU A 49 19.36 -16.83 22.34
CA LEU A 49 18.14 -17.61 22.10
C LEU A 49 18.18 -18.35 20.77
N ARG A 50 18.73 -17.74 19.71
CA ARG A 50 18.87 -18.33 18.38
C ARG A 50 19.85 -19.50 18.37
N ASP A 51 21.01 -19.30 18.99
CA ASP A 51 22.12 -20.24 18.98
C ASP A 51 22.04 -21.26 20.14
N GLY A 52 21.06 -21.08 21.04
CA GLY A 52 20.83 -21.93 22.19
C GLY A 52 20.11 -23.25 21.85
N PRO A 53 20.22 -24.26 22.74
CA PRO A 53 19.68 -25.61 22.50
C PRO A 53 18.14 -25.65 22.41
N THR A 54 17.45 -24.62 22.91
CA THR A 54 15.98 -24.55 22.91
C THR A 54 15.40 -23.90 21.65
N TYR A 55 16.21 -23.35 20.73
CA TYR A 55 15.71 -22.66 19.54
C TYR A 55 14.81 -23.55 18.67
N GLY A 56 15.20 -24.83 18.51
CA GLY A 56 14.42 -25.81 17.76
C GLY A 56 13.07 -26.16 18.39
N THR A 57 12.84 -25.81 19.65
CA THR A 57 11.57 -26.01 20.36
C THR A 57 10.62 -24.80 20.26
N LEU A 58 11.12 -23.66 19.78
CA LEU A 58 10.32 -22.45 19.57
C LEU A 58 9.37 -22.62 18.38
N THR A 59 8.26 -21.89 18.40
CA THR A 59 7.36 -21.86 17.24
C THR A 59 8.00 -21.16 16.05
N THR A 60 7.55 -21.44 14.82
CA THR A 60 8.04 -20.77 13.61
C THR A 60 7.97 -19.24 13.73
N GLU A 61 6.88 -18.72 14.30
CA GLU A 61 6.68 -17.29 14.53
C GLU A 61 7.77 -16.69 15.45
N GLN A 62 8.11 -17.39 16.53
CA GLN A 62 9.16 -16.98 17.45
C GLN A 62 10.54 -17.02 16.78
N GLN A 63 10.81 -18.06 16.01
CA GLN A 63 12.06 -18.21 15.25
C GLN A 63 12.25 -17.08 14.23
N VAL A 64 11.20 -16.72 13.47
CA VAL A 64 11.20 -15.60 12.51
C VAL A 64 11.42 -14.27 13.24
N THR A 65 10.72 -14.05 14.35
CA THR A 65 10.86 -12.82 15.16
C THR A 65 12.29 -12.64 15.67
N ILE A 66 12.91 -13.72 16.15
CA ILE A 66 14.31 -13.71 16.61
C ILE A 66 15.28 -13.44 15.44
N GLY A 67 15.06 -14.08 14.28
CA GLY A 67 15.91 -13.91 13.10
C GLY A 67 15.99 -12.45 12.64
N ARG A 68 14.85 -11.75 12.56
CA ARG A 68 14.77 -10.34 12.12
C ARG A 68 15.53 -9.38 13.03
N ALA A 69 15.55 -9.62 14.33
CA ALA A 69 16.30 -8.79 15.27
C ALA A 69 17.80 -8.77 14.94
N THR A 70 18.33 -9.87 14.38
CA THR A 70 19.76 -9.98 14.07
C THR A 70 20.21 -9.19 12.83
N ALA A 71 19.29 -8.76 11.97
CA ALA A 71 19.57 -7.95 10.79
C ALA A 71 19.65 -6.43 11.06
N SER A 72 19.41 -5.97 12.29
CA SER A 72 19.19 -4.54 12.62
C SER A 72 20.47 -3.69 12.76
N GLY A 73 21.57 -4.08 12.13
CA GLY A 73 22.82 -3.28 12.11
C GLY A 73 23.56 -3.18 13.45
N VAL A 74 23.35 -4.12 14.37
CA VAL A 74 23.95 -4.07 15.73
C VAL A 74 25.46 -4.35 15.73
N ASN A 75 26.02 -4.83 14.62
CA ASN A 75 27.46 -5.06 14.44
C ASN A 75 28.26 -3.79 14.08
N LEU A 76 27.64 -2.62 14.11
CA LEU A 76 28.32 -1.34 13.89
C LEU A 76 29.17 -0.97 15.13
N VAL A 77 30.43 -0.64 14.90
CA VAL A 77 31.36 -0.13 15.92
C VAL A 77 30.82 1.21 16.47
N ASP A 78 31.13 1.57 17.71
CA ASP A 78 30.46 2.70 18.40
C ASP A 78 30.55 4.05 17.66
N HIS A 79 31.57 4.26 16.82
CA HIS A 79 31.72 5.45 15.96
C HIS A 79 30.72 5.50 14.78
N ASP A 80 30.18 4.36 14.34
CA ASP A 80 29.26 4.29 13.18
C ASP A 80 27.78 4.47 13.54
N LYS A 81 27.42 4.31 14.83
CA LYS A 81 26.03 4.47 15.32
C LYS A 81 25.53 5.91 15.22
N ASP A 82 26.39 6.88 15.54
CA ASP A 82 26.03 8.30 15.46
C ASP A 82 25.83 8.75 14.01
N ARG A 83 26.67 8.25 13.10
CA ARG A 83 26.55 8.49 11.67
C ARG A 83 25.30 7.82 11.09
N PHE A 84 24.99 6.59 11.47
CA PHE A 84 23.74 5.91 11.10
C PHE A 84 22.49 6.69 11.54
N ASN A 85 22.49 7.19 12.78
CA ASN A 85 21.38 7.97 13.32
C ASN A 85 21.20 9.32 12.62
N ALA A 86 22.29 10.02 12.30
CA ALA A 86 22.26 11.27 11.55
C ALA A 86 21.69 11.09 10.13
N ILE A 87 22.04 10.00 9.46
CA ILE A 87 21.54 9.67 8.12
C ILE A 87 20.03 9.37 8.14
N HIS A 88 19.54 8.61 9.11
CA HIS A 88 18.11 8.29 9.22
C HIS A 88 17.23 9.50 9.51
N VAL A 89 17.66 10.38 10.43
CA VAL A 89 16.95 11.64 10.73
C VAL A 89 16.91 12.55 9.51
N ARG A 90 18.01 12.61 8.73
CA ARG A 90 18.08 13.41 7.51
C ARG A 90 17.18 12.89 6.39
N LEU A 91 17.10 11.57 6.21
CA LEU A 91 16.20 10.93 5.22
C LEU A 91 14.72 11.20 5.50
N GLN A 92 14.33 11.37 6.77
CA GLN A 92 12.94 11.61 7.16
C GLN A 92 12.55 13.09 7.07
N ALA A 93 13.42 14.00 7.53
CA ALA A 93 13.21 15.45 7.46
C ALA A 93 12.98 15.96 6.03
N LEU A 94 13.54 15.27 5.03
CA LEU A 94 13.46 15.65 3.63
C LEU A 94 12.14 15.25 2.93
N ASN A 95 11.32 14.37 3.50
CA ASN A 95 10.02 13.98 2.93
C ASN A 95 8.87 14.94 3.27
N ALA A 96 9.05 15.87 4.21
CA ALA A 96 7.97 16.66 4.79
C ALA A 96 7.72 18.04 4.13
N VAL A 97 8.54 18.45 3.16
CA VAL A 97 8.57 19.85 2.64
C VAL A 97 7.57 20.09 1.49
N ALA A 98 6.94 19.06 0.92
CA ALA A 98 6.25 19.17 -0.37
C ALA A 98 4.73 19.41 -0.36
N ALA A 99 4.09 19.74 0.78
CA ALA A 99 2.61 19.70 0.88
C ALA A 99 1.95 21.08 1.16
N GLY A 100 1.83 21.93 0.13
CA GLY A 100 1.25 23.28 0.26
C GLY A 100 0.11 23.66 -0.71
N HIS A 101 -1.09 23.90 -0.12
CA HIS A 101 -2.09 24.97 -0.40
C HIS A 101 -3.46 24.69 -1.10
N VAL A 102 -4.51 25.33 -0.55
CA VAL A 102 -5.97 25.03 -0.54
C VAL A 102 -6.79 26.33 -0.86
N LEU A 103 -8.01 26.25 -1.45
CA LEU A 103 -9.16 27.24 -1.45
C LEU A 103 -9.84 27.53 -2.83
N ALA A 104 -10.84 26.74 -3.28
CA ALA A 104 -11.78 27.07 -4.39
C ALA A 104 -13.13 26.30 -4.24
N THR A 105 -14.24 26.74 -4.85
CA THR A 105 -15.61 26.16 -4.71
C THR A 105 -16.21 25.64 -6.03
N ALA A 106 -17.30 24.84 -5.94
CA ALA A 106 -17.84 24.04 -7.06
C ALA A 106 -18.90 24.73 -7.95
N GLU A 107 -19.61 25.76 -7.46
CA GLU A 107 -20.86 26.23 -8.08
C GLU A 107 -20.72 27.52 -8.91
N SER A 108 -19.63 28.28 -8.73
CA SER A 108 -19.35 29.47 -9.54
C SER A 108 -17.84 29.61 -9.71
N GLY A 109 -17.41 29.70 -10.97
CA GLY A 109 -16.00 29.77 -11.31
C GLY A 109 -15.29 31.02 -10.76
N PRO A 110 -13.95 31.06 -10.90
CA PRO A 110 -13.14 30.17 -11.73
C PRO A 110 -12.95 28.78 -11.10
N TRP A 111 -13.12 27.73 -11.90
CA TRP A 111 -12.85 26.35 -11.48
C TRP A 111 -11.34 26.15 -11.33
N LYS A 112 -10.89 25.84 -10.11
CA LYS A 112 -9.51 25.41 -9.86
C LYS A 112 -9.40 23.93 -10.19
N LEU A 113 -8.82 23.60 -11.34
CA LEU A 113 -8.50 22.22 -11.68
C LEU A 113 -7.40 21.71 -10.74
N SER A 114 -7.75 20.75 -9.88
CA SER A 114 -6.79 20.06 -9.03
C SER A 114 -5.99 19.05 -9.86
N LEU A 115 -4.73 18.83 -9.48
CA LEU A 115 -3.92 17.74 -10.02
C LEU A 115 -4.08 16.45 -9.21
N GLU A 116 -5.08 16.36 -8.33
CA GLU A 116 -5.44 15.15 -7.58
C GLU A 116 -6.23 14.18 -8.48
N SER A 117 -6.05 12.87 -8.28
CA SER A 117 -6.57 11.82 -9.17
C SER A 117 -8.05 11.95 -9.54
N PRO A 118 -8.99 12.22 -8.61
CA PRO A 118 -10.42 12.36 -8.94
C PRO A 118 -10.73 13.47 -9.94
N VAL A 119 -9.82 14.44 -10.14
CA VAL A 119 -9.96 15.52 -11.12
C VAL A 119 -9.02 15.31 -12.32
N TYR A 120 -7.77 14.94 -12.07
CA TYR A 120 -6.74 14.78 -13.11
C TYR A 120 -7.03 13.62 -14.07
N ASP A 121 -7.40 12.45 -13.56
CA ASP A 121 -7.56 11.24 -14.38
C ASP A 121 -8.76 11.37 -15.35
N PRO A 122 -9.96 11.84 -14.91
CA PRO A 122 -11.07 12.09 -15.84
C PRO A 122 -10.74 13.15 -16.89
N LEU A 123 -9.97 14.19 -16.55
CA LEU A 123 -9.59 15.21 -17.52
C LEU A 123 -8.67 14.67 -18.61
N LEU A 124 -7.73 13.78 -18.30
CA LEU A 124 -6.91 13.15 -19.33
C LEU A 124 -7.70 12.16 -20.20
N LYS A 125 -8.72 11.48 -19.65
CA LYS A 125 -9.56 10.52 -20.38
C LYS A 125 -10.62 11.20 -21.26
N TYR A 126 -11.29 12.23 -20.76
CA TYR A 126 -12.51 12.74 -21.39
C TYR A 126 -12.39 14.17 -21.95
N CYS A 127 -11.40 14.97 -21.54
CA CYS A 127 -11.27 16.33 -22.05
C CYS A 127 -10.86 16.32 -23.53
N ALA A 128 -11.76 16.77 -24.41
CA ALA A 128 -11.48 16.87 -25.84
C ALA A 128 -10.38 17.89 -26.18
N SER A 129 -10.14 18.88 -25.31
CA SER A 129 -9.12 19.92 -25.53
C SER A 129 -7.72 19.39 -25.27
N ARG A 130 -6.99 19.09 -26.35
CA ARG A 130 -5.57 18.66 -26.30
C ARG A 130 -4.67 19.64 -25.54
N PRO A 131 -4.74 20.98 -25.74
CA PRO A 131 -3.92 21.92 -24.98
C PRO A 131 -4.14 21.84 -23.47
N ILE A 132 -5.37 21.59 -23.01
CA ILE A 132 -5.68 21.43 -21.58
C ILE A 132 -5.05 20.13 -21.05
N ARG A 133 -5.20 19.01 -21.77
CA ARG A 133 -4.55 17.74 -21.39
C ARG A 133 -3.03 17.88 -21.30
N GLU A 134 -2.41 18.52 -22.28
CA GLU A 134 -0.98 18.78 -22.29
C GLU A 134 -0.55 19.63 -21.09
N GLN A 135 -1.25 20.74 -20.83
CA GLN A 135 -0.95 21.62 -19.70
C GLN A 135 -1.05 20.88 -18.36
N LEU A 136 -2.11 20.08 -18.17
CA LEU A 136 -2.31 19.31 -16.94
C LEU A 136 -1.25 18.22 -16.77
N TYR A 137 -0.94 17.47 -17.84
CA TYR A 137 0.08 16.44 -17.82
C TYR A 137 1.45 17.01 -17.46
N ARG A 138 1.85 18.12 -18.11
CA ARG A 138 3.11 18.81 -17.80
C ARG A 138 3.12 19.33 -16.37
N ALA A 139 2.05 19.98 -15.91
CA ALA A 139 1.96 20.47 -14.53
C ALA A 139 2.03 19.33 -13.50
N ASN A 140 1.41 18.17 -13.80
CA ASN A 140 1.48 16.99 -12.95
C ASN A 140 2.89 16.40 -12.88
N ASN A 141 3.60 16.33 -14.01
CA ASN A 141 4.98 15.83 -14.05
C ASN A 141 6.02 16.81 -13.50
N ASP A 142 5.70 18.11 -13.50
CA ASP A 142 6.53 19.15 -12.86
C ASP A 142 6.34 19.23 -11.34
N LYS A 143 5.41 18.46 -10.77
CA LYS A 143 5.18 18.42 -9.32
C LYS A 143 6.48 18.13 -8.59
N ALA A 144 6.73 18.95 -7.58
CA ALA A 144 7.83 18.77 -6.66
C ALA A 144 9.22 18.65 -7.34
N LYS A 145 9.45 19.38 -8.45
CA LYS A 145 10.79 19.52 -9.06
C LYS A 145 11.87 19.94 -8.04
N ALA A 146 11.50 20.73 -7.04
CA ALA A 146 12.38 21.09 -5.93
C ALA A 146 12.89 19.89 -5.11
N ASN A 147 12.32 18.70 -5.28
CA ASN A 147 12.77 17.46 -4.64
C ASN A 147 13.94 16.80 -5.38
N GLU A 148 14.38 17.25 -6.55
CA GLU A 148 15.54 16.67 -7.23
C GLU A 148 16.81 16.60 -6.33
N PRO A 149 17.29 17.69 -5.71
CA PRO A 149 18.44 17.61 -4.80
C PRO A 149 18.18 16.70 -3.60
N VAL A 150 16.93 16.64 -3.14
CA VAL A 150 16.50 15.74 -2.06
C VAL A 150 16.65 14.28 -2.46
N VAL A 151 16.20 13.91 -3.66
CA VAL A 151 16.32 12.54 -4.17
C VAL A 151 17.79 12.15 -4.34
N VAL A 152 18.62 13.05 -4.86
CA VAL A 152 20.07 12.82 -4.97
C VAL A 152 20.69 12.58 -3.60
N GLU A 153 20.35 13.39 -2.60
CA GLU A 153 20.81 13.19 -1.22
C GLU A 153 20.34 11.83 -0.66
N ILE A 154 19.07 11.47 -0.87
CA ILE A 154 18.51 10.17 -0.45
C ILE A 154 19.30 9.00 -1.07
N LEU A 155 19.64 9.08 -2.36
CA LEU A 155 20.39 8.02 -3.05
C LEU A 155 21.81 7.87 -2.47
N GLN A 156 22.50 8.98 -2.22
CA GLN A 156 23.83 8.98 -1.62
C GLN A 156 23.80 8.41 -0.19
N LEU A 157 22.82 8.84 0.61
CA LEU A 157 22.63 8.38 1.98
C LEU A 157 22.29 6.89 2.04
N ARG A 158 21.44 6.39 1.14
CA ARG A 158 21.12 4.97 0.99
C ARG A 158 22.33 4.14 0.61
N LEU A 159 23.19 4.63 -0.27
CA LEU A 159 24.44 3.96 -0.62
C LEU A 159 25.39 3.88 0.58
N GLN A 160 25.58 4.99 1.32
CA GLN A 160 26.39 4.99 2.54
C GLN A 160 25.85 4.00 3.57
N LEU A 161 24.54 3.99 3.79
CA LEU A 161 23.87 3.05 4.70
C LEU A 161 24.13 1.58 4.31
N ALA A 162 23.99 1.26 3.03
CA ALA A 162 24.27 -0.08 2.52
C ALA A 162 25.72 -0.51 2.75
N GLN A 163 26.68 0.38 2.42
CA GLN A 163 28.10 0.12 2.59
C GLN A 163 28.48 -0.07 4.07
N MET A 164 27.92 0.73 4.97
CA MET A 164 28.11 0.58 6.42
C MET A 164 27.63 -0.77 6.94
N LEU A 165 26.58 -1.33 6.32
CA LEU A 165 26.03 -2.64 6.66
C LEU A 165 26.69 -3.80 5.87
N GLY A 166 27.72 -3.52 5.09
CA GLY A 166 28.48 -4.53 4.32
C GLY A 166 27.85 -4.93 2.99
N PHE A 167 26.86 -4.20 2.49
CA PHE A 167 26.21 -4.44 1.19
C PHE A 167 26.81 -3.56 0.10
N ARG A 168 26.79 -4.03 -1.16
CA ARG A 168 27.34 -3.26 -2.29
C ARG A 168 26.41 -2.13 -2.74
N SER A 169 25.10 -2.30 -2.51
CA SER A 169 24.08 -1.33 -2.88
C SER A 169 22.89 -1.37 -1.92
N PHE A 170 22.10 -0.31 -1.92
CA PHE A 170 20.84 -0.29 -1.17
C PHE A 170 19.83 -1.30 -1.70
N PHE A 171 19.93 -1.71 -2.97
CA PHE A 171 19.07 -2.74 -3.54
C PHE A 171 19.33 -4.08 -2.84
N GLU A 172 20.59 -4.49 -2.69
CA GLU A 172 20.94 -5.71 -1.95
C GLU A 172 20.48 -5.64 -0.49
N LEU A 173 20.70 -4.50 0.17
CA LEU A 173 20.22 -4.29 1.53
C LEU A 173 18.70 -4.42 1.63
N SER A 174 17.95 -3.89 0.66
CA SER A 174 16.49 -3.96 0.63
C SER A 174 15.97 -5.38 0.43
N LEU A 175 16.74 -6.27 -0.22
CA LEU A 175 16.32 -7.64 -0.48
C LEU A 175 16.41 -8.56 0.74
N VAL A 176 17.13 -8.17 1.80
CA VAL A 176 17.31 -8.98 3.02
C VAL A 176 15.98 -9.40 3.66
N ASN A 177 14.93 -8.57 3.52
CA ASN A 177 13.60 -8.82 4.07
C ASN A 177 12.54 -9.08 2.99
N ASN A 178 12.96 -9.47 1.78
CA ASN A 178 12.08 -9.77 0.66
C ASN A 178 12.15 -11.26 0.31
N SER A 179 11.15 -11.75 -0.43
CA SER A 179 11.10 -13.13 -0.91
C SER A 179 12.01 -13.36 -2.12
N ALA A 180 12.31 -12.31 -2.88
CA ALA A 180 13.22 -12.38 -4.02
C ALA A 180 14.64 -12.80 -3.56
N PRO A 181 15.23 -13.85 -4.15
CA PRO A 181 16.46 -14.46 -3.62
C PRO A 181 17.73 -13.68 -3.96
N SER A 182 17.71 -12.85 -5.00
CA SER A 182 18.86 -12.04 -5.43
C SER A 182 18.44 -10.88 -6.33
N VAL A 183 19.35 -9.93 -6.53
CA VAL A 183 19.19 -8.83 -7.49
C VAL A 183 19.01 -9.37 -8.91
N ASP A 184 19.79 -10.37 -9.31
CA ASP A 184 19.72 -10.98 -10.65
C ASP A 184 18.35 -11.59 -10.90
N SER A 185 17.78 -12.32 -9.93
CA SER A 185 16.44 -12.90 -10.08
C SER A 185 15.33 -11.85 -10.26
N VAL A 186 15.50 -10.66 -9.68
CA VAL A 186 14.57 -9.55 -9.92
C VAL A 186 14.70 -9.05 -11.35
N PHE A 187 15.92 -8.81 -11.84
CA PHE A 187 16.13 -8.36 -13.22
C PHE A 187 15.70 -9.39 -14.25
N ASP A 188 15.98 -10.68 -14.04
CA ASP A 188 15.52 -11.77 -14.89
C ASP A 188 13.99 -11.75 -15.03
N THR A 189 13.28 -11.57 -13.92
CA THR A 189 11.81 -11.47 -13.90
C THR A 189 11.31 -10.23 -14.65
N LEU A 190 11.94 -9.07 -14.42
CA LEU A 190 11.56 -7.82 -15.10
C LEU A 190 11.84 -7.88 -16.61
N ASP A 191 12.95 -8.51 -17.01
CA ASP A 191 13.30 -8.70 -18.42
C ASP A 191 12.35 -9.68 -19.11
N GLU A 192 11.97 -10.78 -18.45
CA GLU A 192 10.95 -11.71 -18.96
C GLU A 192 9.62 -10.99 -19.21
N LEU A 193 9.16 -10.20 -18.23
CA LEU A 193 7.94 -9.39 -18.35
C LEU A 193 8.05 -8.36 -19.48
N ARG A 194 9.15 -7.60 -19.54
CA ARG A 194 9.39 -6.61 -20.60
C ARG A 194 9.37 -7.25 -21.98
N ASN A 195 10.07 -8.37 -22.15
CA ASN A 195 10.20 -9.03 -23.45
C ASN A 195 8.84 -9.51 -24.00
N LYS A 196 7.88 -9.83 -23.11
CA LYS A 196 6.52 -10.21 -23.46
C LYS A 196 5.57 -9.01 -23.60
N ALA A 197 5.64 -8.04 -22.69
CA ALA A 197 4.74 -6.89 -22.66
C ALA A 197 5.05 -5.85 -23.75
N PHE A 198 6.33 -5.65 -24.09
CA PHE A 198 6.74 -4.56 -24.98
C PHE A 198 6.24 -4.71 -26.43
N PRO A 199 6.28 -5.90 -27.08
CA PRO A 199 5.70 -6.06 -28.42
C PRO A 199 4.18 -5.82 -28.43
N ARG A 200 3.49 -6.24 -27.35
CA ARG A 200 2.05 -6.03 -27.20
C ARG A 200 1.70 -4.56 -26.99
N SER A 201 2.41 -3.86 -26.10
CA SER A 201 2.18 -2.43 -25.87
C SER A 201 2.45 -1.60 -27.13
N GLN A 202 3.42 -1.97 -27.96
CA GLN A 202 3.62 -1.36 -29.27
C GLN A 202 2.46 -1.61 -30.23
N ALA A 203 1.87 -2.80 -30.21
CA ALA A 203 0.71 -3.12 -31.04
C ALA A 203 -0.53 -2.32 -30.59
N GLU A 204 -0.75 -2.23 -29.28
CA GLU A 204 -1.83 -1.43 -28.68
C GLU A 204 -1.64 0.07 -28.99
N LEU A 205 -0.42 0.62 -28.87
CA LEU A 205 -0.14 2.01 -29.25
C LEU A 205 -0.43 2.26 -30.74
N ARG A 206 -0.05 1.34 -31.63
CA ARG A 206 -0.39 1.44 -33.06
C ARG A 206 -1.90 1.45 -33.31
N GLN A 207 -2.68 0.68 -32.54
CA GLN A 207 -4.15 0.73 -32.64
C GLN A 207 -4.69 2.11 -32.25
N LEU A 208 -4.14 2.71 -31.19
CA LEU A 208 -4.49 4.08 -30.79
C LEU A 208 -4.12 5.09 -31.87
N GLU A 209 -2.94 4.97 -32.49
CA GLU A 209 -2.50 5.86 -33.57
C GLU A 209 -3.40 5.75 -34.82
N VAL A 210 -3.84 4.54 -35.18
CA VAL A 210 -4.79 4.34 -36.28
C VAL A 210 -6.12 5.01 -35.98
N LEU A 211 -6.66 4.82 -34.78
CA LEU A 211 -7.92 5.45 -34.35
C LEU A 211 -7.80 6.99 -34.34
N ALA A 212 -6.70 7.50 -33.79
CA ALA A 212 -6.43 8.92 -33.70
C ALA A 212 -6.27 9.55 -35.09
N ALA A 213 -5.56 8.90 -36.01
CA ALA A 213 -5.40 9.37 -37.38
C ALA A 213 -6.73 9.40 -38.15
N ALA A 214 -7.61 8.41 -37.95
CA ALA A 214 -8.96 8.40 -38.53
C ALA A 214 -9.80 9.63 -38.11
N HIS A 215 -9.47 10.22 -36.97
CA HIS A 215 -10.08 11.43 -36.43
C HIS A 215 -9.25 12.71 -36.66
N ASN A 216 -8.26 12.65 -37.58
CA ASN A 216 -7.37 13.77 -37.93
C ASN A 216 -6.51 14.29 -36.77
N HIS A 217 -6.22 13.45 -35.76
CA HIS A 217 -5.34 13.83 -34.66
C HIS A 217 -3.86 13.77 -35.07
N PRO A 218 -3.01 14.72 -34.62
CA PRO A 218 -1.59 14.72 -34.96
C PRO A 218 -0.84 13.53 -34.36
N LEU A 219 0.06 12.94 -35.15
CA LEU A 219 0.94 11.83 -34.76
C LEU A 219 2.42 12.26 -34.70
N PRO A 220 3.29 11.56 -33.94
CA PRO A 220 2.97 10.44 -33.04
C PRO A 220 2.14 10.88 -31.83
N LEU A 221 1.45 9.93 -31.19
CA LEU A 221 0.73 10.24 -29.95
C LEU A 221 1.71 10.62 -28.84
N GLU A 222 1.42 11.74 -28.18
CA GLU A 222 2.16 12.17 -27.00
C GLU A 222 1.58 11.54 -25.73
N PRO A 223 2.32 11.48 -24.60
CA PRO A 223 1.84 10.84 -23.38
C PRO A 223 0.49 11.37 -22.84
N TRP A 224 0.16 12.64 -23.09
CA TRP A 224 -1.12 13.25 -22.72
C TRP A 224 -2.27 12.99 -23.71
N ASP A 225 -1.97 12.35 -24.84
CA ASP A 225 -2.96 11.89 -25.81
C ASP A 225 -3.37 10.43 -25.55
N VAL A 226 -2.49 9.61 -24.95
CA VAL A 226 -2.72 8.18 -24.73
C VAL A 226 -3.99 7.89 -23.92
N PRO A 227 -4.22 8.45 -22.71
CA PRO A 227 -5.42 8.13 -21.93
C PRO A 227 -6.73 8.49 -22.65
N TYR A 228 -6.74 9.59 -23.41
CA TYR A 228 -7.90 10.02 -24.19
C TYR A 228 -8.24 9.02 -25.30
N TRP A 229 -7.24 8.62 -26.10
CA TRP A 229 -7.45 7.67 -27.19
C TRP A 229 -7.71 6.25 -26.71
N THR A 230 -7.13 5.83 -25.57
CA THR A 230 -7.46 4.56 -24.93
C THR A 230 -8.94 4.50 -24.56
N GLU A 231 -9.48 5.57 -23.98
CA GLU A 231 -10.90 5.60 -23.59
C GLU A 231 -11.82 5.61 -24.82
N ARG A 232 -11.47 6.34 -25.88
CA ARG A 232 -12.21 6.28 -27.16
C ARG A 232 -12.22 4.89 -27.77
N LEU A 233 -11.07 4.23 -27.82
CA LEU A 233 -10.98 2.86 -28.34
C LEU A 233 -11.81 1.89 -27.49
N ARG A 234 -11.78 2.03 -26.16
CA ARG A 234 -12.57 1.22 -25.24
C ARG A 234 -14.08 1.39 -25.47
N GLN A 235 -14.54 2.63 -25.64
CA GLN A 235 -15.94 2.95 -25.96
C GLN A 235 -16.37 2.31 -27.27
N GLU A 236 -15.55 2.42 -28.33
CA GLU A 236 -15.86 1.82 -29.64
C GLU A 236 -15.87 0.29 -29.63
N GLN A 237 -15.01 -0.34 -28.84
CA GLN A 237 -14.86 -1.81 -28.84
C GLN A 237 -15.85 -2.53 -27.92
N PHE A 238 -16.21 -1.94 -26.78
CA PHE A 238 -16.91 -2.66 -25.71
C PHE A 238 -18.30 -2.12 -25.37
N ASP A 239 -18.71 -0.95 -25.88
CA ASP A 239 -19.98 -0.29 -25.52
C ASP A 239 -20.18 -0.17 -23.99
N ILE A 240 -19.08 0.07 -23.26
CA ILE A 240 -19.06 0.20 -21.81
C ILE A 240 -18.95 1.68 -21.44
N ASP A 241 -19.90 2.16 -20.64
CA ASP A 241 -19.90 3.48 -20.04
C ASP A 241 -19.67 3.39 -18.52
N ASP A 242 -18.52 3.87 -18.06
CA ASP A 242 -18.16 3.90 -16.63
C ASP A 242 -19.15 4.76 -15.81
N GLU A 243 -19.75 5.80 -16.40
CA GLU A 243 -20.75 6.65 -15.73
C GLU A 243 -22.04 5.86 -15.48
N ALA A 244 -22.53 5.15 -16.49
CA ALA A 244 -23.71 4.29 -16.37
C ALA A 244 -23.52 3.17 -15.35
N ILE A 245 -22.32 2.58 -15.28
CA ILE A 245 -22.02 1.47 -14.37
C ILE A 245 -21.85 1.94 -12.91
N SER A 246 -21.29 3.14 -12.71
CA SER A 246 -21.04 3.66 -11.36
C SER A 246 -22.30 3.77 -10.49
N GLN A 247 -23.47 3.92 -11.12
CA GLN A 247 -24.79 4.00 -10.45
C GLN A 247 -25.16 2.74 -9.67
N TYR A 248 -24.57 1.59 -10.01
CA TYR A 248 -24.83 0.31 -9.33
C TYR A 248 -23.96 0.11 -8.08
N PHE A 249 -22.99 0.99 -7.84
CA PHE A 249 -21.96 0.81 -6.81
C PHE A 249 -21.94 1.97 -5.83
N SER A 250 -22.81 1.90 -4.83
CA SER A 250 -22.82 2.80 -3.68
C SER A 250 -21.95 2.28 -2.54
N LEU A 251 -21.32 3.17 -1.78
CA LEU A 251 -20.58 2.81 -0.58
C LEU A 251 -21.46 2.14 0.50
N PRO A 252 -20.90 1.21 1.29
CA PRO A 252 -21.60 0.59 2.40
C PRO A 252 -21.94 1.63 3.49
N LYS A 253 -23.14 1.49 4.08
CA LYS A 253 -23.55 2.25 5.28
C LYS A 253 -22.85 1.68 6.52
N ALA A 254 -22.64 2.49 7.56
CA ALA A 254 -22.11 2.00 8.84
C ALA A 254 -23.00 0.88 9.40
N ALA A 255 -22.35 -0.14 9.99
CA ALA A 255 -23.04 -1.27 10.61
C ALA A 255 -23.04 -1.20 12.14
N ASP A 256 -22.06 -0.52 12.76
CA ASP A 256 -21.83 -0.49 14.21
C ASP A 256 -21.66 0.96 14.74
N GLY A 257 -21.74 1.13 16.07
CA GLY A 257 -22.05 2.39 16.80
C GLY A 257 -21.12 3.62 16.72
N LEU A 258 -21.15 4.42 17.82
CA LEU A 258 -20.71 5.82 17.96
C LEU A 258 -19.24 5.99 18.40
N GLU A 259 -18.32 5.21 17.85
CA GLU A 259 -16.89 5.40 18.12
C GLU A 259 -16.43 6.79 17.70
N GLU A 260 -15.50 7.39 18.46
CA GLU A 260 -14.89 8.66 18.09
C GLU A 260 -14.13 8.48 16.77
N THR A 261 -14.52 9.27 15.77
CA THR A 261 -13.87 9.30 14.46
C THR A 261 -13.14 10.63 14.26
N TRP A 262 -12.09 10.61 13.44
CA TRP A 262 -11.34 11.82 13.10
C TRP A 262 -12.07 12.72 12.09
N HIS A 263 -13.14 12.23 11.47
CA HIS A 263 -13.95 12.99 10.51
C HIS A 263 -15.40 12.47 10.48
N PRO A 264 -16.41 13.34 10.29
CA PRO A 264 -17.83 12.93 10.23
C PRO A 264 -18.17 11.89 9.15
N ASP A 265 -17.38 11.83 8.07
CA ASP A 265 -17.57 10.86 6.98
C ASP A 265 -16.96 9.48 7.25
N VAL A 266 -16.16 9.36 8.29
CA VAL A 266 -15.55 8.08 8.66
C VAL A 266 -16.63 7.17 9.25
N ARG A 267 -16.59 5.91 8.89
CA ARG A 267 -17.51 4.87 9.37
C ARG A 267 -16.73 3.82 10.16
N PHE A 268 -17.32 3.27 11.20
CA PHE A 268 -16.72 2.23 12.03
C PHE A 268 -17.47 0.90 11.86
N PHE A 269 -16.72 -0.19 11.90
CA PHE A 269 -17.23 -1.54 11.68
C PHE A 269 -16.52 -2.55 12.58
N GLN A 270 -17.29 -3.53 13.05
CA GLN A 270 -16.80 -4.71 13.75
C GLN A 270 -16.88 -5.94 12.83
N ILE A 271 -15.83 -6.76 12.85
CA ILE A 271 -15.77 -8.01 12.08
C ILE A 271 -16.10 -9.18 13.01
N ARG A 272 -17.02 -10.05 12.58
CA ARG A 272 -17.46 -11.26 13.30
C ARG A 272 -17.48 -12.46 12.37
N ALA A 273 -17.37 -13.66 12.94
CA ALA A 273 -17.53 -14.89 12.17
C ALA A 273 -19.02 -15.13 11.88
N MET A 274 -19.38 -15.29 10.61
CA MET A 274 -20.77 -15.48 10.16
C MET A 274 -21.37 -16.80 10.62
N ASP A 275 -20.55 -17.86 10.71
CA ASP A 275 -20.94 -19.21 11.13
C ASP A 275 -21.00 -19.36 12.66
N GLN A 276 -20.47 -18.36 13.39
CA GLN A 276 -20.44 -18.34 14.84
C GLN A 276 -20.80 -16.93 15.33
N PRO A 277 -22.03 -16.43 15.10
CA PRO A 277 -22.40 -15.04 15.42
C PRO A 277 -22.24 -14.70 16.92
N GLU A 278 -22.30 -15.70 17.79
CA GLU A 278 -22.05 -15.59 19.23
C GLU A 278 -20.55 -15.42 19.58
N THR A 279 -19.63 -15.63 18.62
CA THR A 279 -18.21 -15.37 18.88
C THR A 279 -17.95 -13.88 19.05
N PRO A 280 -17.04 -13.52 19.97
CA PRO A 280 -16.59 -12.14 20.12
C PRO A 280 -16.03 -11.59 18.80
N VAL A 281 -16.12 -10.27 18.65
CA VAL A 281 -15.47 -9.50 17.56
C VAL A 281 -14.05 -10.02 17.32
N VAL A 282 -13.71 -10.29 16.06
CA VAL A 282 -12.37 -10.80 15.68
C VAL A 282 -11.43 -9.68 15.25
N ALA A 283 -11.98 -8.56 14.75
CA ALA A 283 -11.24 -7.36 14.37
C ALA A 283 -12.19 -6.17 14.24
N GLN A 284 -11.63 -4.96 14.17
CA GLN A 284 -12.39 -3.73 13.98
C GLN A 284 -11.72 -2.87 12.91
N PHE A 285 -12.50 -2.06 12.19
CA PHE A 285 -11.92 -1.13 11.25
C PHE A 285 -12.71 0.16 11.05
N TYR A 286 -11.98 1.19 10.62
CA TYR A 286 -12.53 2.45 10.14
C TYR A 286 -12.50 2.48 8.62
N LEU A 287 -13.54 3.00 7.98
CA LEU A 287 -13.57 3.34 6.56
C LEU A 287 -13.59 4.85 6.40
N ASP A 288 -12.59 5.40 5.73
CA ASP A 288 -12.49 6.82 5.39
C ASP A 288 -12.58 6.98 3.85
N PRO A 289 -13.81 7.16 3.31
CA PRO A 289 -14.06 6.90 1.90
C PRO A 289 -13.71 8.07 0.96
N TYR A 290 -13.93 9.31 1.39
CA TYR A 290 -13.96 10.45 0.47
C TYR A 290 -12.65 11.20 0.37
N ALA A 291 -12.38 11.74 -0.82
CA ALA A 291 -11.30 12.69 -1.04
C ALA A 291 -11.55 13.99 -0.24
N ARG A 292 -10.49 14.52 0.37
CA ARG A 292 -10.50 15.84 1.03
C ARG A 292 -9.26 16.62 0.57
N PRO A 293 -9.37 17.37 -0.55
CA PRO A 293 -8.23 18.00 -1.19
C PRO A 293 -7.38 18.85 -0.25
N GLY A 294 -6.06 18.65 -0.31
CA GLY A 294 -5.10 19.35 0.55
C GLY A 294 -5.11 19.00 2.05
N GLN A 295 -6.06 18.17 2.51
CA GLN A 295 -6.16 17.72 3.90
C GLN A 295 -5.88 16.20 4.03
N LYS A 296 -6.27 15.40 3.03
CA LYS A 296 -6.10 13.95 3.04
C LYS A 296 -5.09 13.51 1.99
N ARG A 297 -4.26 12.54 2.35
CA ARG A 297 -3.30 11.90 1.45
C ARG A 297 -4.04 11.17 0.34
N GLN A 298 -3.59 11.40 -0.89
CA GLN A 298 -4.11 10.77 -2.10
C GLN A 298 -3.80 9.27 -2.17
N GLY A 299 -4.60 8.55 -2.95
CA GLY A 299 -4.50 7.11 -3.16
C GLY A 299 -5.35 6.27 -2.21
N SER A 300 -5.37 4.96 -2.41
CA SER A 300 -6.09 4.01 -1.55
C SER A 300 -5.10 3.17 -0.75
N PHE A 301 -5.29 3.07 0.55
CA PHE A 301 -4.35 2.38 1.44
C PHE A 301 -5.01 1.87 2.72
N VAL A 302 -4.33 0.93 3.37
CA VAL A 302 -4.73 0.37 4.66
C VAL A 302 -3.68 0.69 5.71
N GLU A 303 -4.12 1.20 6.87
CA GLU A 303 -3.24 1.54 7.97
C GLU A 303 -3.59 0.74 9.21
N VAL A 304 -2.58 0.12 9.83
CA VAL A 304 -2.74 -0.59 11.08
C VAL A 304 -2.77 0.42 12.23
N VAL A 305 -3.92 0.54 12.91
CA VAL A 305 -4.04 1.38 14.11
C VAL A 305 -3.46 0.65 15.31
N VAL A 306 -3.80 -0.64 15.44
CA VAL A 306 -3.33 -1.54 16.49
C VAL A 306 -3.19 -2.96 15.94
N SER A 307 -2.03 -3.60 16.11
CA SER A 307 -1.85 -5.00 15.69
C SER A 307 -2.37 -6.00 16.73
N ARG A 308 -2.75 -7.20 16.27
CA ARG A 308 -3.05 -8.36 17.13
C ARG A 308 -1.87 -8.66 18.04
N SER A 309 -2.11 -8.95 19.32
CA SER A 309 -1.02 -9.21 20.27
C SER A 309 -1.48 -9.96 21.51
N LYS A 310 -0.88 -11.13 21.76
CA LYS A 310 -1.06 -11.91 22.99
C LYS A 310 -0.29 -11.31 24.17
N VAL A 311 0.84 -10.65 23.89
CA VAL A 311 1.66 -9.96 24.91
C VAL A 311 0.89 -8.79 25.52
N LEU A 312 0.09 -8.09 24.72
CA LEU A 312 -0.67 -6.91 25.13
C LEU A 312 -2.13 -7.26 25.48
N ARG A 313 -2.37 -8.51 25.91
CA ARG A 313 -3.66 -8.97 26.44
C ARG A 313 -4.05 -8.22 27.72
N THR A 314 -5.33 -8.20 28.02
CA THR A 314 -5.86 -7.69 29.29
C THR A 314 -6.66 -8.77 30.00
N ALA A 315 -7.06 -8.54 31.25
CA ALA A 315 -7.95 -9.46 31.96
C ALA A 315 -9.29 -9.67 31.22
N LYS A 316 -9.74 -8.69 30.43
CA LYS A 316 -10.99 -8.73 29.65
C LYS A 316 -10.81 -9.29 28.23
N ALA A 317 -9.59 -9.33 27.72
CA ALA A 317 -9.30 -9.73 26.35
C ALA A 317 -8.03 -10.60 26.32
N PRO A 318 -8.16 -11.94 26.15
CA PRO A 318 -7.01 -12.86 26.21
C PRO A 318 -6.01 -12.66 25.07
N VAL A 319 -6.41 -11.93 24.04
CA VAL A 319 -5.56 -11.36 22.97
C VAL A 319 -6.07 -9.96 22.67
N ARG A 320 -5.15 -9.03 22.37
CA ARG A 320 -5.55 -7.72 21.84
C ARG A 320 -6.02 -7.89 20.39
N LEU A 321 -7.24 -7.45 20.11
CA LEU A 321 -7.79 -7.47 18.75
C LEU A 321 -7.11 -6.44 17.86
N PRO A 322 -6.92 -6.76 16.57
CA PRO A 322 -6.40 -5.80 15.61
C PRO A 322 -7.45 -4.75 15.25
N VAL A 323 -6.98 -3.51 15.05
CA VAL A 323 -7.77 -2.39 14.54
C VAL A 323 -7.02 -1.77 13.38
N PHE A 324 -7.70 -1.53 12.26
CA PHE A 324 -7.11 -0.91 11.07
C PHE A 324 -8.04 0.14 10.46
N SER A 325 -7.55 0.87 9.47
CA SER A 325 -8.37 1.78 8.69
C SER A 325 -8.16 1.53 7.20
N ILE A 326 -9.26 1.53 6.45
CA ILE A 326 -9.28 1.56 5.00
C ILE A 326 -9.50 3.02 4.60
N VAL A 327 -8.55 3.58 3.87
CA VAL A 327 -8.60 4.95 3.40
C VAL A 327 -8.70 4.93 1.89
N LEU A 328 -9.75 5.55 1.34
CA LEU A 328 -10.01 5.72 -0.09
C LEU A 328 -10.04 7.21 -0.43
N ASN A 329 -10.10 7.57 -1.71
CA ASN A 329 -10.23 8.96 -2.15
C ASN A 329 -11.36 9.12 -3.19
N GLN A 330 -12.52 8.57 -2.89
CA GLN A 330 -13.69 8.67 -3.77
C GLN A 330 -14.26 10.09 -3.81
N THR A 331 -14.93 10.41 -4.91
CA THR A 331 -15.68 11.66 -5.04
C THR A 331 -16.79 11.70 -3.99
N PRO A 332 -16.84 12.74 -3.13
CA PRO A 332 -17.89 12.85 -2.12
C PRO A 332 -19.28 12.99 -2.77
N PRO A 333 -20.37 12.64 -2.05
CA PRO A 333 -21.72 12.90 -2.53
C PRO A 333 -21.95 14.41 -2.74
N VAL A 334 -22.78 14.77 -3.72
CA VAL A 334 -23.10 16.15 -4.08
C VAL A 334 -24.61 16.35 -4.04
N GLY A 335 -25.10 17.16 -3.11
CA GLY A 335 -26.54 17.33 -2.88
C GLY A 335 -27.20 15.99 -2.52
N ASP A 336 -28.24 15.63 -3.25
CA ASP A 336 -28.94 14.34 -3.10
C ASP A 336 -28.30 13.18 -3.88
N MET A 337 -27.24 13.44 -4.67
CA MET A 337 -26.56 12.40 -5.42
C MET A 337 -25.56 11.63 -4.55
N PRO A 338 -25.67 10.30 -4.44
CA PRO A 338 -24.72 9.50 -3.67
C PRO A 338 -23.33 9.50 -4.31
N SER A 339 -22.31 9.17 -3.53
CA SER A 339 -20.98 8.83 -4.06
C SER A 339 -21.08 7.54 -4.88
N LEU A 340 -20.71 7.61 -6.15
CA LEU A 340 -20.69 6.50 -7.09
C LEU A 340 -19.25 6.04 -7.33
N MET A 341 -19.04 4.73 -7.46
CA MET A 341 -17.71 4.13 -7.67
C MET A 341 -17.50 3.72 -9.13
N THR A 342 -16.34 4.04 -9.69
CA THR A 342 -15.89 3.42 -10.94
C THR A 342 -15.41 1.97 -10.70
N PHE A 343 -15.19 1.19 -11.75
CA PHE A 343 -14.56 -0.12 -11.63
C PHE A 343 -13.17 -0.05 -10.99
N THR A 344 -12.38 0.99 -11.31
CA THR A 344 -11.07 1.20 -10.68
C THR A 344 -11.22 1.46 -9.18
N ASP A 345 -12.23 2.22 -8.76
CA ASP A 345 -12.50 2.45 -7.33
C ASP A 345 -12.89 1.15 -6.62
N LEU A 346 -13.66 0.29 -7.28
CA LEU A 346 -14.03 -1.02 -6.75
C LEU A 346 -12.81 -1.92 -6.58
N ASP A 347 -11.98 -2.03 -7.61
CA ASP A 347 -10.77 -2.85 -7.58
C ASP A 347 -9.83 -2.39 -6.45
N LEU A 348 -9.64 -1.07 -6.30
CA LEU A 348 -8.90 -0.50 -5.18
C LEU A 348 -9.52 -0.79 -3.82
N LEU A 349 -10.85 -0.73 -3.69
CA LEU A 349 -11.57 -1.09 -2.47
C LEU A 349 -11.36 -2.58 -2.14
N PHE A 350 -11.53 -3.48 -3.10
CA PHE A 350 -11.33 -4.92 -2.91
C PHE A 350 -9.88 -5.23 -2.53
N GLY A 351 -8.91 -4.56 -3.16
CA GLY A 351 -7.50 -4.64 -2.77
C GLY A 351 -7.29 -4.23 -1.31
N CYS A 352 -7.86 -3.09 -0.89
CA CYS A 352 -7.78 -2.64 0.51
C CYS A 352 -8.51 -3.59 1.48
N VAL A 353 -9.66 -4.15 1.09
CA VAL A 353 -10.36 -5.16 1.90
C VAL A 353 -9.49 -6.41 2.07
N GLY A 354 -8.78 -6.85 1.03
CA GLY A 354 -7.81 -7.96 1.12
C GLY A 354 -6.73 -7.73 2.18
N PHE A 355 -6.11 -6.54 2.18
CA PHE A 355 -5.18 -6.13 3.24
C PHE A 355 -5.83 -6.09 4.63
N GLY A 356 -7.03 -5.51 4.73
CA GLY A 356 -7.80 -5.45 5.97
C GLY A 356 -8.12 -6.83 6.54
N LEU A 357 -8.54 -7.76 5.69
CA LEU A 357 -8.81 -9.15 6.04
C LEU A 357 -7.54 -9.87 6.51
N ARG A 358 -6.38 -9.61 5.89
CA ARG A 358 -5.10 -10.14 6.40
C ARG A 358 -4.81 -9.64 7.80
N ILE A 359 -5.03 -8.35 8.08
CA ILE A 359 -4.84 -7.81 9.43
C ILE A 359 -5.84 -8.45 10.42
N ALA A 360 -7.09 -8.60 10.01
CA ALA A 360 -8.16 -9.16 10.84
C ALA A 360 -7.96 -10.65 11.18
N LEU A 361 -7.50 -11.45 10.21
CA LEU A 361 -7.53 -12.92 10.26
C LEU A 361 -6.17 -13.57 10.56
N THR A 362 -5.14 -12.78 10.83
CA THR A 362 -3.81 -13.29 11.14
C THR A 362 -3.81 -14.24 12.34
N SER A 363 -3.10 -15.36 12.23
CA SER A 363 -2.91 -16.29 13.35
C SER A 363 -1.75 -15.88 14.28
N ALA A 364 -0.86 -14.99 13.80
CA ALA A 364 0.31 -14.50 14.54
C ALA A 364 -0.06 -13.92 15.90
N GLU A 365 0.56 -14.43 16.96
CA GLU A 365 0.31 -14.03 18.34
C GLU A 365 1.15 -12.81 18.78
N TYR A 366 2.26 -12.53 18.12
CA TYR A 366 3.20 -11.47 18.46
C TYR A 366 3.11 -10.29 17.49
N THR A 367 3.19 -9.07 18.03
CA THR A 367 3.04 -7.82 17.26
C THR A 367 4.02 -7.70 16.09
N ALA A 368 5.22 -8.28 16.21
CA ALA A 368 6.24 -8.25 15.17
C ALA A 368 5.87 -9.04 13.91
N ALA A 369 4.99 -10.04 14.02
CA ALA A 369 4.56 -10.91 12.93
C ALA A 369 3.10 -10.67 12.51
N SER A 370 2.26 -10.16 13.41
CA SER A 370 0.83 -9.97 13.15
C SER A 370 0.50 -8.77 12.26
N GLY A 371 1.32 -7.73 12.32
CA GLY A 371 1.21 -6.56 11.44
C GLY A 371 1.71 -6.82 10.02
N ILE A 372 1.54 -5.81 9.15
CA ILE A 372 2.04 -5.85 7.77
C ILE A 372 3.57 -5.86 7.68
N ASP A 373 4.26 -5.24 8.66
CA ASP A 373 5.73 -5.31 8.80
C ASP A 373 6.22 -6.75 9.00
N GLY A 374 5.30 -7.63 9.41
CA GLY A 374 5.48 -9.08 9.49
C GLY A 374 5.70 -9.75 8.14
N ILE A 375 5.39 -9.10 7.03
CA ILE A 375 5.31 -9.72 5.70
C ILE A 375 6.36 -9.09 4.79
N GLU A 376 7.05 -9.93 4.02
CA GLU A 376 8.01 -9.54 2.99
C GLU A 376 7.32 -8.63 1.96
N ALA A 377 7.93 -7.48 1.66
CA ALA A 377 7.24 -6.38 0.97
C ALA A 377 6.83 -6.74 -0.46
N ASP A 378 7.65 -7.52 -1.15
CA ASP A 378 7.41 -8.04 -2.50
C ASP A 378 6.28 -9.07 -2.59
N SER A 379 5.78 -9.55 -1.45
CA SER A 379 4.67 -10.50 -1.38
C SER A 379 3.35 -9.87 -0.97
N LEU A 380 3.32 -8.58 -0.61
CA LEU A 380 2.11 -7.89 -0.18
C LEU A 380 1.02 -7.87 -1.27
N GLY A 381 1.42 -7.87 -2.54
CA GLY A 381 0.49 -7.92 -3.68
C GLY A 381 -0.38 -9.19 -3.73
N CYS A 382 0.03 -10.30 -3.10
CA CYS A 382 -0.84 -11.48 -3.05
C CYS A 382 -2.08 -11.26 -2.17
N LEU A 383 -2.06 -10.28 -1.27
CA LEU A 383 -3.16 -9.99 -0.35
C LEU A 383 -4.34 -9.31 -1.05
N CYS A 384 -4.06 -8.53 -2.10
CA CYS A 384 -5.06 -7.83 -2.90
C CYS A 384 -5.60 -8.66 -4.07
N ALA A 385 -5.02 -9.83 -4.37
CA ALA A 385 -5.41 -10.69 -5.50
C ALA A 385 -6.73 -11.47 -5.29
N PHE A 386 -7.63 -10.97 -4.45
CA PHE A 386 -8.97 -11.53 -4.31
C PHE A 386 -9.83 -11.05 -5.48
N SER A 387 -9.68 -11.68 -6.65
CA SER A 387 -10.43 -11.30 -7.85
C SER A 387 -11.89 -11.76 -7.78
N SER A 388 -12.75 -11.05 -8.52
CA SER A 388 -14.20 -11.24 -8.60
C SER A 388 -14.66 -12.48 -9.38
N ASP A 389 -13.73 -13.28 -9.92
CA ASP A 389 -14.04 -14.31 -10.93
C ASP A 389 -14.28 -15.72 -10.37
N PHE A 390 -15.09 -15.86 -9.31
CA PHE A 390 -15.35 -17.18 -8.73
C PHE A 390 -16.84 -17.53 -8.67
N ALA A 391 -17.19 -18.72 -9.15
CA ALA A 391 -18.48 -19.34 -8.91
C ALA A 391 -18.68 -19.63 -7.41
N ILE A 392 -19.86 -19.32 -6.87
CA ILE A 392 -20.18 -19.25 -5.42
C ILE A 392 -19.72 -20.48 -4.59
N THR A 393 -19.77 -21.70 -5.15
CA THR A 393 -19.36 -22.92 -4.43
C THR A 393 -17.83 -23.10 -4.39
N GLU A 394 -17.13 -22.69 -5.44
CA GLU A 394 -15.66 -22.66 -5.47
C GLU A 394 -15.10 -21.52 -4.60
N VAL A 395 -15.84 -20.40 -4.47
CA VAL A 395 -15.53 -19.29 -3.55
C VAL A 395 -15.38 -19.81 -2.12
N TYR A 396 -16.29 -20.67 -1.65
CA TYR A 396 -16.25 -21.08 -0.25
C TYR A 396 -15.03 -21.94 0.06
N THR A 397 -14.72 -22.94 -0.77
CA THR A 397 -13.58 -23.84 -0.53
C THR A 397 -12.25 -23.13 -0.78
N THR A 398 -12.14 -22.38 -1.87
CA THR A 398 -10.93 -21.60 -2.20
C THR A 398 -10.73 -20.47 -1.20
N GLY A 399 -11.81 -19.76 -0.84
CA GLY A 399 -11.80 -18.70 0.16
C GLY A 399 -11.45 -19.19 1.56
N LYS A 400 -11.98 -20.34 2.00
CA LYS A 400 -11.58 -20.96 3.27
C LYS A 400 -10.09 -21.32 3.27
N ARG A 401 -9.60 -21.90 2.18
CA ARG A 401 -8.17 -22.21 2.05
C ARG A 401 -7.31 -20.94 2.04
N TYR A 402 -7.72 -19.92 1.30
CA TYR A 402 -7.03 -18.62 1.24
C TYR A 402 -6.98 -17.95 2.62
N ARG A 403 -8.10 -17.97 3.35
CA ARG A 403 -8.18 -17.55 4.75
C ARG A 403 -7.20 -18.32 5.63
N ASP A 404 -7.23 -19.64 5.58
CA ASP A 404 -6.44 -20.52 6.46
C ASP A 404 -4.95 -20.55 6.10
N THR A 405 -4.56 -20.01 4.93
CA THR A 405 -3.18 -20.01 4.44
C THR A 405 -2.63 -18.61 4.21
N ILE A 406 -3.00 -17.92 3.13
CA ILE A 406 -2.46 -16.59 2.79
C ILE A 406 -2.80 -15.56 3.87
N LEU A 407 -4.07 -15.46 4.29
CA LEU A 407 -4.47 -14.47 5.28
C LEU A 407 -4.00 -14.85 6.70
N ALA A 408 -4.13 -16.11 7.10
CA ALA A 408 -3.73 -16.52 8.44
C ALA A 408 -2.20 -16.56 8.62
N LEU A 409 -1.46 -17.06 7.62
CA LEU A 409 -0.04 -17.46 7.77
C LEU A 409 0.98 -16.52 7.15
N SER A 410 0.62 -15.58 6.27
CA SER A 410 1.59 -14.58 5.78
C SER A 410 2.22 -13.86 6.96
N GLY A 411 3.54 -13.75 7.02
CA GLY A 411 4.28 -13.18 8.16
C GLY A 411 4.45 -14.08 9.38
N VAL A 412 3.80 -15.25 9.42
CA VAL A 412 4.12 -16.36 10.32
C VAL A 412 5.09 -17.33 9.65
N VAL A 413 4.89 -17.58 8.36
CA VAL A 413 5.75 -18.40 7.50
C VAL A 413 6.20 -17.60 6.28
N HIS A 414 7.28 -18.07 5.62
CA HIS A 414 7.78 -17.46 4.38
C HIS A 414 6.68 -17.41 3.29
N PRO A 415 6.55 -16.34 2.49
CA PRO A 415 5.45 -16.17 1.53
C PRO A 415 5.36 -17.29 0.48
N THR A 416 6.50 -17.78 -0.01
CA THR A 416 6.54 -18.94 -0.90
C THR A 416 5.89 -20.17 -0.26
N LYS A 417 6.09 -20.36 1.05
CA LYS A 417 5.49 -21.49 1.78
C LYS A 417 3.98 -21.30 1.96
N ALA A 418 3.53 -20.08 2.29
CA ALA A 418 2.12 -19.76 2.36
C ALA A 418 1.44 -19.99 0.99
N PHE A 419 2.08 -19.56 -0.10
CA PHE A 419 1.62 -19.80 -1.48
C PHE A 419 1.53 -21.30 -1.81
N GLU A 420 2.56 -22.08 -1.48
CA GLU A 420 2.56 -23.53 -1.72
C GLU A 420 1.45 -24.24 -0.93
N LEU A 421 1.21 -23.85 0.33
CA LEU A 421 0.11 -24.38 1.14
C LEU A 421 -1.26 -24.03 0.53
N PHE A 422 -1.40 -22.83 -0.04
CA PHE A 422 -2.63 -22.40 -0.70
C PHE A 422 -2.86 -23.13 -2.04
N ARG A 423 -1.87 -23.07 -2.94
CA ARG A 423 -1.99 -23.52 -4.33
C ARG A 423 -1.66 -24.99 -4.54
N GLY A 424 -1.01 -25.64 -3.58
CA GLY A 424 -0.49 -27.01 -3.72
C GLY A 424 0.67 -27.12 -4.70
N ARG A 425 1.28 -26.00 -5.11
CA ARG A 425 2.38 -25.94 -6.09
C ARG A 425 3.29 -24.75 -5.87
N LYS A 426 4.49 -24.79 -6.47
CA LYS A 426 5.42 -23.67 -6.55
C LYS A 426 4.90 -22.54 -7.45
N GLN A 427 5.41 -21.33 -7.23
CA GLN A 427 5.18 -20.15 -8.07
C GLN A 427 5.72 -20.40 -9.49
N ARG A 428 5.08 -19.80 -10.50
CA ARG A 428 5.45 -19.94 -11.92
C ARG A 428 5.15 -18.64 -12.65
N THR A 429 6.11 -18.08 -13.38
CA THR A 429 5.93 -16.86 -14.17
C THR A 429 4.88 -17.04 -15.27
N ALA A 430 4.80 -18.24 -15.85
CA ALA A 430 3.82 -18.57 -16.90
C ALA A 430 2.36 -18.27 -16.50
N ALA A 431 1.99 -18.41 -15.23
CA ALA A 431 0.64 -18.11 -14.76
C ALA A 431 0.34 -16.60 -14.78
N LEU A 432 1.32 -15.77 -14.40
CA LEU A 432 1.21 -14.31 -14.47
C LEU A 432 1.12 -13.84 -15.93
N LEU A 433 1.92 -14.46 -16.82
CA LEU A 433 1.86 -14.17 -18.25
C LEU A 433 0.49 -14.52 -18.85
N GLU A 434 -0.09 -15.66 -18.46
CA GLU A 434 -1.43 -16.08 -18.91
C GLU A 434 -2.53 -15.12 -18.45
N GLU A 435 -2.55 -14.79 -17.16
CA GLU A 435 -3.50 -13.84 -16.57
C GLU A 435 -3.40 -12.45 -17.21
N SER A 436 -2.18 -12.03 -17.56
CA SER A 436 -1.93 -10.76 -18.24
C SER A 436 -2.20 -10.81 -19.76
N GLY A 437 -2.55 -11.98 -20.31
CA GLY A 437 -2.71 -12.21 -21.76
C GLY A 437 -1.42 -12.05 -22.58
N LEU A 438 -0.27 -12.31 -21.97
CA LEU A 438 1.07 -12.10 -22.52
C LEU A 438 1.73 -13.39 -23.06
N GLN A 439 0.96 -14.45 -23.30
CA GLN A 439 1.50 -15.73 -23.80
C GLN A 439 2.03 -15.64 -25.24
#